data_AF-A0A7X8ML67-F1
#
_entry.id   AF-A0A7X8ML67-F1
#
_cell.length_a   1.000
_cell.length_b   1.000
_cell.length_c   1.000
_cell.angle_alpha   90.00
_cell.angle_beta   90.00
_cell.angle_gamma   90.00
#
_symmetry.space_group_name_H-M   'P 1'
#
loop_
_entity.id
_entity.type
_entity.pdbx_description
1 polymer ?
#
loop_
_entity_poly.entity_id
_entity_poly.type
_entity_poly.pdbx_seq_one_letter_code
_entity_poly.pdbx_strand_id
1 'polypeptide(L)'
;MKKLIIIVLLVALVLIIAGCGNKRILDFEYVFDYAIVRMPDGEVVTIEIDKWTDYEGEQLRIWGKDGRIYLVSSINTVFIKEPR
;
A
#
# COMPACT_ATOMS: atom_id res chain seq x y z
N MET A 1 -34.96 -2.55 14.27
CA MET A 1 -34.49 -2.79 12.89
C MET A 1 -33.75 -1.59 12.29
N LYS A 2 -34.35 -0.39 12.22
CA LYS A 2 -33.67 0.82 11.68
C LYS A 2 -32.30 1.12 12.32
N LYS A 3 -32.19 0.97 13.65
CA LYS A 3 -30.92 1.16 14.38
C LYS A 3 -29.83 0.14 13.99
N LEU A 4 -30.20 -1.11 13.73
CA LEU A 4 -29.26 -2.15 13.27
C LEU A 4 -28.74 -1.87 11.87
N ILE A 5 -29.61 -1.42 10.96
CA ILE A 5 -29.24 -1.06 9.59
C ILE A 5 -28.22 0.10 9.60
N ILE A 6 -28.45 1.11 10.44
CA ILE A 6 -27.51 2.23 10.59
C ILE A 6 -26.15 1.77 11.12
N ILE A 7 -26.12 0.85 12.09
CA ILE A 7 -24.87 0.29 12.61
C ILE A 7 -24.13 -0.49 11.52
N VAL A 8 -24.82 -1.32 10.75
CA VAL A 8 -24.22 -2.06 9.63
C VAL A 8 -23.66 -1.12 8.57
N LEU A 9 -24.39 -0.05 8.22
CA LEU A 9 -23.92 0.96 7.27
C LEU A 9 -22.71 1.74 7.80
N LEU A 10 -22.68 2.07 9.09
CA LEU A 10 -21.54 2.73 9.73
C LEU A 10 -20.30 1.82 9.74
N VAL A 11 -20.46 0.54 10.07
CA VAL A 11 -19.36 -0.44 10.03
C VAL A 11 -18.85 -0.62 8.60
N ALA A 12 -19.74 -0.72 7.61
CA ALA A 12 -19.37 -0.78 6.20
C ALA A 12 -18.61 0.48 5.76
N LEU A 13 -19.06 1.67 6.18
CA LEU A 13 -18.39 2.93 5.89
C LEU A 13 -16.98 3.00 6.50
N VAL A 14 -16.82 2.57 7.76
CA VAL A 14 -15.53 2.50 8.46
C VAL A 14 -14.57 1.53 7.77
N LEU A 15 -15.07 0.39 7.28
CA LEU A 15 -14.26 -0.55 6.52
C LEU A 15 -13.80 0.09 5.19
N ILE A 16 -14.69 0.76 4.45
CA ILE A 16 -14.36 1.41 3.18
C ILE A 16 -13.29 2.51 3.35
N ILE A 17 -13.39 3.35 4.39
CA ILE A 17 -12.40 4.42 4.63
C ILE A 17 -11.06 3.90 5.19
N ALA A 18 -11.04 2.72 5.82
CA ALA A 18 -9.82 2.06 6.28
C ALA A 18 -9.04 1.36 5.15
N GLY A 19 -9.62 1.24 3.95
CA GLY A 19 -9.00 0.60 2.78
C GLY A 19 -7.90 1.41 2.07
N CYS A 20 -7.49 2.55 2.63
CA CYS A 20 -6.39 3.37 2.10
C CYS A 20 -5.01 2.87 2.57
N GLY A 21 -4.52 1.78 1.96
CA GLY A 21 -3.10 1.34 2.06
C GLY A 21 -2.92 -0.18 2.24
N ASN A 22 -1.97 -0.77 1.50
CA ASN A 22 -1.49 -2.18 1.47
C ASN A 22 -2.53 -3.32 1.58
N LYS A 23 -3.82 -3.02 1.65
CA LYS A 23 -4.92 -3.94 1.91
C LYS A 23 -6.19 -3.31 1.36
N ARG A 24 -6.49 -3.54 0.07
CA ARG A 24 -7.87 -3.40 -0.40
C ARG A 24 -8.64 -4.59 0.19
N ILE A 25 -9.19 -4.40 1.39
CA ILE A 25 -10.23 -5.10 2.20
C ILE A 25 -10.59 -6.58 1.90
N LEU A 26 -10.47 -7.10 0.68
CA LEU A 26 -10.78 -8.47 0.27
C LEU A 26 -9.66 -9.16 -0.53
N ASP A 27 -8.65 -8.45 -1.05
CA ASP A 27 -7.50 -9.04 -1.75
C ASP A 27 -6.23 -8.95 -0.91
N PHE A 28 -5.85 -10.08 -0.31
CA PHE A 28 -4.57 -10.25 0.37
C PHE A 28 -3.38 -10.46 -0.59
N GLU A 29 -3.62 -10.48 -1.91
CA GLU A 29 -2.58 -10.71 -2.91
C GLU A 29 -1.61 -9.53 -3.02
N TYR A 30 -2.10 -8.29 -2.88
CA TYR A 30 -1.30 -7.06 -3.06
C TYR A 30 -0.54 -6.58 -1.82
N VAL A 31 -0.44 -7.42 -0.78
CA VAL A 31 0.39 -7.14 0.40
C VAL A 31 1.84 -7.47 0.05
N PHE A 32 2.69 -6.46 -0.01
CA PHE A 32 4.13 -6.60 -0.19
C PHE A 32 4.86 -6.18 1.09
N ASP A 33 5.96 -6.89 1.38
CA ASP A 33 6.77 -6.69 2.58
C ASP A 33 7.91 -5.69 2.31
N TYR A 34 8.50 -5.75 1.11
CA TYR A 34 9.64 -4.91 0.73
C TYR A 34 9.50 -4.31 -0.67
N ALA A 35 10.14 -3.16 -0.87
CA ALA A 35 10.42 -2.58 -2.18
C ALA A 35 11.93 -2.46 -2.38
N ILE A 36 12.45 -2.98 -3.50
CA ILE A 36 13.80 -2.66 -3.98
C ILE A 36 13.66 -1.55 -5.01
N VAL A 37 14.30 -0.41 -4.77
CA VAL A 37 14.18 0.78 -5.61
C VAL A 37 15.56 1.23 -6.09
N ARG A 38 15.71 1.44 -7.41
CA ARG A 38 16.86 2.14 -7.98
C ARG A 38 16.63 3.66 -7.95
N MET A 39 17.47 4.36 -7.20
CA MET A 39 17.45 5.81 -7.03
C MET A 39 18.08 6.53 -8.23
N PRO A 40 17.81 7.85 -8.42
CA PRO A 40 18.33 8.62 -9.55
C PRO A 40 19.86 8.70 -9.63
N ASP A 41 20.54 8.59 -8.50
CA ASP A 41 22.00 8.54 -8.39
C ASP A 41 22.59 7.13 -8.65
N GLY A 42 21.72 6.15 -8.92
CA GLY A 42 22.09 4.76 -9.18
C GLY A 42 22.15 3.88 -7.94
N GLU A 43 21.98 4.42 -6.73
CA GLU A 43 21.89 3.64 -5.49
C GLU A 43 20.68 2.69 -5.56
N VAL A 44 20.82 1.49 -4.99
CA VAL A 44 19.71 0.54 -4.82
C VAL A 44 19.38 0.44 -3.34
N VAL A 45 18.17 0.87 -2.99
CA VAL A 45 17.69 0.87 -1.60
C VAL A 45 16.62 -0.19 -1.41
N THR A 46 16.62 -0.82 -0.24
CA THR A 46 15.54 -1.73 0.20
C THR A 46 14.69 -1.01 1.22
N ILE A 47 13.39 -0.95 0.98
CA ILE A 47 12.40 -0.27 1.83
C ILE A 47 11.47 -1.33 2.42
N GLU A 48 11.39 -1.40 3.75
CA GLU A 48 10.31 -2.11 4.43
C GLU A 48 8.99 -1.36 4.24
N ILE A 49 8.05 -1.98 3.55
CA ILE A 49 6.78 -1.35 3.20
C ILE A 49 5.84 -1.38 4.42
N ASP A 50 5.36 -0.21 4.83
CA ASP A 50 4.16 -0.11 5.67
C ASP A 50 2.92 -0.18 4.76
N LYS A 51 2.86 0.74 3.80
CA LYS A 51 1.84 0.75 2.75
C LYS A 51 2.35 1.33 1.44
N TRP A 52 1.60 1.07 0.39
CA TRP A 52 1.85 1.65 -0.93
C TRP A 52 0.52 1.93 -1.65
N THR A 53 0.60 2.73 -2.70
CA THR A 53 -0.46 2.97 -3.68
C THR A 53 0.17 3.28 -5.03
N ASP A 54 -0.55 3.01 -6.10
CA ASP A 54 -0.27 3.48 -7.44
C ASP A 54 -1.12 4.70 -7.79
N TYR A 55 -0.70 5.40 -8.84
CA TYR A 55 -1.46 6.44 -9.52
C TYR A 55 -1.56 6.08 -11.01
N GLU A 56 -2.25 6.89 -11.81
CA GLU A 56 -2.26 6.69 -13.26
C GLU A 56 -0.84 6.72 -13.85
N GLY A 57 -0.56 5.76 -14.73
CA GLY A 57 0.75 5.58 -15.34
C GLY A 57 1.70 4.76 -14.45
N GLU A 58 2.98 5.12 -14.46
CA GLU A 58 4.06 4.34 -13.84
C GLU A 58 4.44 4.84 -12.45
N GLN A 59 3.56 5.55 -11.74
CA GLN A 59 3.91 6.20 -10.48
C GLN A 59 3.43 5.39 -9.27
N LEU A 60 4.35 5.13 -8.34
CA LEU A 60 4.11 4.48 -7.07
C LEU A 60 4.44 5.44 -5.92
N ARG A 61 3.61 5.45 -4.88
CA ARG A 61 3.96 6.04 -3.58
C ARG A 61 4.08 4.94 -2.54
N ILE A 62 5.24 4.90 -1.88
CA ILE A 62 5.59 3.91 -0.87
C ILE A 62 5.82 4.64 0.44
N TRP A 63 5.15 4.19 1.49
CA TRP A 63 5.40 4.60 2.86
C TRP A 63 6.27 3.53 3.51
N GLY A 64 7.49 3.89 3.87
CA GLY A 64 8.40 3.02 4.59
C GLY A 64 8.01 2.95 6.07
N LYS A 65 8.28 1.82 6.72
CA LYS A 65 8.16 1.69 8.19
C LYS A 65 9.12 2.62 8.94
N ASP A 66 10.16 3.11 8.28
CA ASP A 66 11.08 4.14 8.79
C ASP A 66 10.46 5.54 8.84
N GLY A 67 9.20 5.69 8.41
CA GLY A 67 8.47 6.96 8.38
C GLY A 67 8.73 7.81 7.14
N ARG A 68 9.62 7.39 6.23
CA ARG A 68 9.88 8.09 4.97
C ARG A 68 8.82 7.76 3.92
N ILE A 69 8.60 8.70 3.00
CA ILE A 69 7.67 8.56 1.88
C ILE A 69 8.46 8.70 0.59
N TYR A 70 8.30 7.72 -0.29
CA TYR A 70 8.99 7.65 -1.58
C TYR A 70 7.95 7.76 -2.69
N LEU A 71 8.19 8.65 -3.65
CA LEU A 71 7.44 8.74 -4.89
C LEU A 71 8.36 8.29 -6.02
N VAL A 72 8.08 7.12 -6.60
CA VAL A 72 9.01 6.40 -7.48
C VAL A 72 8.28 5.91 -8.72
N SER A 73 9.04 5.52 -9.73
CA SER A 73 8.48 4.82 -10.89
C SER A 73 8.44 3.31 -10.67
N SER A 74 7.36 2.64 -11.08
CA SER A 74 7.26 1.18 -11.19
C SER A 74 8.38 0.57 -12.01
N ILE A 75 8.89 1.27 -13.04
CA ILE A 75 10.03 0.81 -13.86
C ILE A 75 11.30 0.60 -13.03
N ASN A 76 11.47 1.40 -11.97
CA ASN A 76 12.65 1.35 -11.10
C ASN A 76 12.40 0.57 -9.79
N THR A 77 11.25 -0.09 -9.66
CA THR A 77 10.79 -0.65 -8.38
C THR A 77 10.42 -2.12 -8.54
N VAL A 78 10.90 -2.95 -7.61
CA VAL A 78 10.46 -4.34 -7.46
C VAL A 78 9.80 -4.49 -6.10
N PHE A 79 8.55 -4.94 -6.06
CA PHE A 79 7.89 -5.34 -4.82
C PHE A 79 8.10 -6.83 -4.54
N ILE A 80 8.35 -7.14 -3.27
CA ILE A 80 8.63 -8.49 -2.78
C ILE A 80 7.62 -8.83 -1.70
N LYS A 81 7.05 -10.03 -1.80
CA LYS A 81 6.25 -10.67 -0.77
C LYS A 81 7.00 -11.92 -0.31
N GLU A 82 7.37 -11.97 0.96
CA GLU A 82 8.07 -13.11 1.51
C GLU A 82 7.11 -14.31 1.63
N PRO A 83 7.57 -15.54 1.32
CA PRO A 83 6.80 -16.74 1.58
C PRO A 83 6.53 -16.89 3.08
N ARG A 84 5.30 -17.28 3.44
CA ARG A 84 4.89 -17.57 4.82
C ARG A 84 4.91 -19.06 5.11
#